data_AF-A0A3D1VFZ4-F1
#
_entry.id   AF-A0A3D1VFZ4-F1
#
_cell.length_a   1.000
_cell.length_b   1.000
_cell.length_c   1.000
_cell.angle_alpha   90.00
_cell.angle_beta   90.00
_cell.angle_gamma   90.00
#
_symmetry.space_group_name_H-M   'P 1'
#
loop_
_entity.id
_entity.type
_entity.pdbx_description
1 polymer ?
#
loop_
_entity_poly.entity_id
_entity_poly.type
_entity_poly.pdbx_seq_one_letter_code
_entity_poly.pdbx_strand_id
1 'polypeptide(L)'
;MKPFRHFAIAFCVCSLLCMLTACMSSVTVWPSFVDLSKKDVILRVDGTETAMLYWYDAPNGNYEWNVFQALDNGQVAPVPVRYTDKVAQIEDNLCHITECFVPDYGDHYIHLTYMSTDQDPLPSVSDSAFSTFYSYEIENGVARMYCFFAYIPEFSEGYTVYINKDAVVIN
;
A
#
# COMPACT_ATOMS: atom_id res chain seq x y z
N MET A 1 -14.61 -50.64 13.52
CA MET A 1 -13.64 -49.82 12.75
C MET A 1 -14.13 -49.73 11.30
N LYS A 2 -14.14 -48.54 10.65
CA LYS A 2 -14.61 -48.24 9.26
C LYS A 2 -16.06 -47.72 9.08
N PRO A 3 -16.53 -46.65 9.76
CA PRO A 3 -16.93 -45.45 8.98
C PRO A 3 -16.70 -44.10 9.68
N PHE A 4 -16.52 -44.10 11.01
CA PHE A 4 -16.30 -42.90 11.83
C PHE A 4 -15.05 -42.09 11.44
N ARG A 5 -14.06 -42.74 10.79
CA ARG A 5 -12.85 -42.07 10.31
C ARG A 5 -13.11 -41.08 9.17
N HIS A 6 -14.06 -41.36 8.27
CA HIS A 6 -14.32 -40.50 7.11
C HIS A 6 -15.11 -39.24 7.50
N PHE A 7 -16.03 -39.34 8.47
CA PHE A 7 -16.75 -38.19 9.01
C PHE A 7 -15.84 -37.25 9.81
N ALA A 8 -14.91 -37.80 10.59
CA ALA A 8 -13.94 -36.99 11.33
C ALA A 8 -12.99 -36.22 10.40
N ILE A 9 -12.58 -36.83 9.27
CA ILE A 9 -11.70 -36.19 8.29
C ILE A 9 -12.44 -35.04 7.57
N ALA A 10 -13.69 -35.26 7.13
CA ALA A 10 -14.48 -34.21 6.47
C ALA A 10 -14.75 -33.01 7.40
N PHE A 11 -15.02 -33.25 8.68
CA PHE A 11 -15.23 -32.18 9.66
C PHE A 11 -13.93 -31.41 9.96
N CYS A 12 -12.78 -32.09 10.03
CA CYS A 12 -11.49 -31.43 10.17
C CYS A 12 -11.13 -30.57 8.96
N VAL A 13 -11.39 -31.03 7.73
CA VAL A 13 -11.07 -30.28 6.50
C VAL A 13 -11.94 -29.03 6.38
N CYS A 14 -13.25 -29.11 6.67
CA CYS A 14 -14.11 -27.92 6.68
C CYS A 14 -13.75 -26.94 7.81
N SER A 15 -13.36 -27.43 8.98
CA SER A 15 -12.89 -26.56 10.08
C SER A 15 -11.58 -25.85 9.74
N LEU A 16 -10.65 -26.53 9.04
CA LEU A 16 -9.41 -25.94 8.56
C LEU A 16 -9.66 -24.88 7.49
N LEU A 17 -10.58 -25.14 6.54
CA LEU A 17 -10.96 -24.18 5.49
C LEU A 17 -11.67 -22.96 6.06
N CYS A 18 -12.53 -23.12 7.08
CA CYS A 18 -13.15 -21.98 7.78
C CYS A 18 -12.13 -21.19 8.62
N MET A 19 -11.12 -21.82 9.23
CA MET A 19 -10.03 -21.11 9.89
C MET A 19 -9.11 -20.39 8.89
N LEU A 20 -8.81 -20.98 7.72
CA LEU A 20 -8.00 -20.35 6.67
C LEU A 20 -8.70 -19.17 5.99
N THR A 21 -10.02 -19.17 5.91
CA THR A 21 -10.81 -18.05 5.35
C THR A 21 -11.17 -16.99 6.39
N ALA A 22 -11.28 -17.35 7.69
CA ALA A 22 -11.51 -16.38 8.77
C ALA A 22 -10.22 -15.69 9.26
N CYS A 23 -9.04 -16.28 9.04
CA CYS A 23 -7.75 -15.72 9.46
C CYS A 23 -7.06 -14.82 8.41
N MET A 24 -7.67 -14.57 7.26
CA MET A 24 -7.20 -13.56 6.30
C MET A 24 -8.24 -12.45 6.06
N SER A 25 -9.02 -12.14 7.10
CA SER A 25 -9.47 -10.76 7.26
C SER A 25 -8.20 -9.92 7.43
N SER A 26 -8.01 -8.97 6.53
CA SER A 26 -6.92 -8.01 6.58
C SER A 26 -6.94 -7.34 7.95
N VAL A 27 -6.09 -7.82 8.86
CA VAL A 27 -5.72 -7.04 10.03
C VAL A 27 -4.91 -5.89 9.46
N THR A 28 -5.59 -4.78 9.20
CA THR A 28 -4.98 -3.48 9.01
C THR A 28 -4.20 -3.19 10.29
N VAL A 29 -2.91 -3.53 10.30
CA VAL A 29 -2.01 -3.10 11.35
C VAL A 29 -1.75 -1.62 11.06
N TRP A 30 -2.49 -0.76 11.74
CA TRP A 30 -2.24 0.68 11.80
C TRP A 30 -1.00 0.93 12.66
N PRO A 31 0.11 1.48 12.13
CA PRO A 31 0.93 2.35 12.94
C PRO A 31 0.15 3.67 13.07
N SER A 32 -0.43 3.86 14.25
CA SER A 32 -1.09 5.11 14.63
C SER A 32 -0.04 6.23 14.69
N PHE A 33 -0.29 7.28 13.91
CA PHE A 33 0.41 8.58 13.90
C PHE A 33 1.89 8.55 13.49
N VAL A 34 2.16 9.00 12.26
CA VAL A 34 3.47 9.60 11.95
C VAL A 34 3.42 11.03 12.47
N ASP A 35 4.13 11.29 13.56
CA ASP A 35 4.44 12.65 13.98
C ASP A 35 5.25 13.33 12.86
N LEU A 36 4.71 14.40 12.28
CA LEU A 36 5.34 15.24 11.26
C LEU A 36 6.71 15.81 11.70
N SER A 37 7.06 15.73 12.98
CA SER A 37 8.41 16.01 13.49
C SER A 37 9.46 14.96 13.04
N LYS A 38 9.01 13.75 12.69
CA LYS A 38 9.84 12.68 12.12
C LYS A 38 9.77 12.78 10.60
N LYS A 39 10.88 13.24 10.04
CA LYS A 39 11.03 13.58 8.61
C LYS A 39 10.85 12.41 7.64
N ASP A 40 10.67 11.17 8.14
CA ASP A 40 10.89 9.93 7.41
C ASP A 40 9.81 8.89 7.76
N VAL A 41 8.96 8.51 6.80
CA VAL A 41 8.08 7.32 6.91
C VAL A 41 8.72 6.15 6.20
N ILE A 42 9.17 5.13 6.94
CA ILE A 42 9.80 3.92 6.38
C ILE A 42 8.79 2.78 6.35
N LEU A 43 8.46 2.29 5.16
CA LEU A 43 7.50 1.22 4.96
C LEU A 43 8.18 0.01 4.34
N ARG A 44 8.15 -1.13 5.04
CA ARG A 44 8.63 -2.40 4.48
C ARG A 44 7.52 -2.99 3.63
N VAL A 45 7.79 -3.22 2.35
CA VAL A 45 6.82 -3.84 1.45
C VAL A 45 7.29 -5.25 1.12
N ASP A 46 6.40 -6.23 1.29
CA ASP A 46 6.76 -7.65 1.25
C ASP A 46 7.06 -8.11 -0.18
N GLY A 47 8.34 -7.98 -0.55
CA GLY A 47 9.01 -8.73 -1.61
C GLY A 47 10.24 -9.43 -1.05
N THR A 48 11.22 -8.66 -0.56
CA THR A 48 12.36 -9.10 0.27
C THR A 48 13.22 -7.88 0.70
N GLU A 49 12.80 -7.09 1.69
CA GLU A 49 13.64 -6.05 2.33
C GLU A 49 13.70 -4.66 1.69
N THR A 50 12.73 -4.28 0.86
CA THR A 50 12.64 -2.92 0.31
C THR A 50 11.88 -1.97 1.25
N ALA A 51 12.47 -0.81 1.54
CA ALA A 51 11.88 0.27 2.31
C ALA A 51 11.46 1.42 1.39
N MET A 52 10.19 1.81 1.42
CA MET A 52 9.73 3.05 0.80
C MET A 52 9.81 4.18 1.84
N LEU A 53 10.50 5.26 1.50
CA LEU A 53 10.64 6.45 2.31
C LEU A 53 9.82 7.60 1.75
N TYR A 54 8.98 8.19 2.59
CA TYR A 54 8.37 9.50 2.34
C TYR A 54 9.05 10.54 3.22
N TRP A 55 9.66 11.55 2.60
CA TRP A 55 10.27 12.66 3.35
C TRP A 55 9.85 14.03 2.82
N TYR A 56 9.65 14.97 3.74
CA TYR A 56 9.30 16.36 3.43
C TYR A 56 10.57 17.21 3.35
N ASP A 57 10.89 17.68 2.15
CA ASP A 57 11.94 18.67 1.92
C ASP A 57 11.40 20.07 2.25
N ALA A 58 11.48 20.44 3.53
CA ALA A 58 10.97 21.71 4.03
C ALA A 58 11.49 22.96 3.29
N PRO A 59 12.77 23.03 2.88
CA PRO A 59 13.27 24.09 1.98
C PRO A 59 12.55 24.20 0.63
N ASN A 60 12.23 23.07 0.01
CA ASN A 60 11.63 23.03 -1.33
C ASN A 60 10.10 22.86 -1.30
N GLY A 61 9.52 22.65 -0.10
CA GLY A 61 8.09 22.41 0.09
C GLY A 61 7.58 21.12 -0.55
N ASN A 62 8.50 20.23 -0.94
CA ASN A 62 8.19 19.04 -1.74
C ASN A 62 8.22 17.80 -0.87
N TYR A 63 7.41 16.82 -1.26
CA TYR A 63 7.50 15.49 -0.72
C TYR A 63 8.16 14.59 -1.74
N GLU A 64 9.13 13.81 -1.29
CA GLU A 64 9.88 12.89 -2.14
C GLU A 64 9.68 11.45 -1.67
N TRP A 65 9.45 10.59 -2.66
CA TRP A 65 9.33 9.15 -2.51
C TRP A 65 10.66 8.53 -2.85
N ASN A 66 11.19 7.62 -2.05
CA ASN A 66 12.40 6.88 -2.41
C ASN A 66 12.23 5.41 -2.06
N VAL A 67 12.84 4.57 -2.88
CA VAL A 67 12.88 3.12 -2.67
C VAL A 67 14.29 2.77 -2.23
N PHE A 68 14.41 2.02 -1.15
CA PHE A 68 15.68 1.56 -0.59
C PHE A 68 15.70 0.06 -0.50
N GLN A 69 16.81 -0.56 -0.86
CA GLN A 69 17.03 -1.98 -0.65
C GLN A 69 17.79 -2.18 0.67
N ALA A 70 17.35 -3.11 1.53
CA ALA A 70 18.21 -3.56 2.61
C ALA A 70 19.30 -4.50 2.08
N LEU A 71 20.50 -4.35 2.61
CA LEU A 71 21.67 -5.14 2.28
C LEU A 71 21.88 -6.21 3.36
N ASP A 72 22.51 -7.33 2.99
CA ASP A 72 22.82 -8.45 3.89
C ASP A 72 23.58 -8.04 5.18
N ASN A 73 24.28 -6.90 5.14
CA ASN A 73 25.02 -6.34 6.27
C ASN A 73 24.16 -5.45 7.20
N GLY A 74 22.85 -5.37 6.98
CA GLY A 74 21.88 -4.58 7.73
C GLY A 74 21.83 -3.09 7.36
N GLN A 75 22.59 -2.65 6.34
CA GLN A 75 22.48 -1.29 5.80
C GLN A 75 21.33 -1.18 4.81
N VAL A 76 20.97 0.04 4.43
CA VAL A 76 20.03 0.32 3.34
C VAL A 76 20.72 1.16 2.27
N ALA A 77 20.43 0.88 1.00
CA ALA A 77 20.96 1.61 -0.14
C ALA A 77 19.81 2.16 -1.01
N PRO A 78 19.92 3.40 -1.51
CA PRO A 78 18.90 3.95 -2.41
C PRO A 78 18.89 3.17 -3.72
N VAL A 79 17.69 2.94 -4.24
CA VAL A 79 17.44 2.26 -5.49
C VAL A 79 17.01 3.31 -6.53
N PRO A 80 17.64 3.37 -7.71
CA PRO A 80 17.17 4.23 -8.78
C PRO A 80 15.74 3.88 -9.18
N VAL A 81 14.88 4.89 -9.25
CA VAL A 81 13.48 4.72 -9.65
C VAL A 81 13.05 5.74 -10.69
N ARG A 82 11.99 5.41 -11.40
CA ARG A 82 11.27 6.31 -12.30
C ARG A 82 9.87 6.54 -11.74
N TYR A 83 9.40 7.78 -11.82
CA TYR A 83 8.09 8.15 -11.32
C TYR A 83 7.17 8.52 -12.47
N THR A 84 5.93 8.02 -12.39
CA THR A 84 4.81 8.50 -13.17
C THR A 84 3.75 8.97 -12.19
N ASP A 85 3.32 10.24 -12.29
CA ASP A 85 2.26 10.78 -11.44
C ASP A 85 0.98 10.98 -12.25
N LYS A 86 -0.15 10.65 -11.62
CA LYS A 86 -1.48 10.90 -12.15
C LYS A 86 -2.35 11.54 -11.09
N VAL A 87 -2.88 12.72 -11.43
CA VAL A 87 -3.86 13.42 -10.60
C VAL A 87 -5.26 13.03 -11.05
N ALA A 88 -6.11 12.67 -10.10
CA ALA A 88 -7.51 12.35 -10.30
C ALA A 88 -8.38 13.09 -9.27
N GLN A 89 -9.55 13.53 -9.72
CA GLN A 89 -10.60 14.03 -8.85
C GLN A 89 -11.51 12.85 -8.51
N ILE A 90 -11.61 12.51 -7.23
CA ILE A 90 -12.48 11.43 -6.72
C ILE A 90 -13.48 12.10 -5.78
N GLU A 91 -14.75 12.08 -6.16
CA GLU A 91 -15.78 12.90 -5.50
C GLU A 91 -15.30 14.38 -5.42
N ASP A 92 -15.31 14.99 -4.24
CA ASP A 92 -14.83 16.35 -4.00
C ASP A 92 -13.34 16.42 -3.60
N ASN A 93 -12.65 15.28 -3.56
CA ASN A 93 -11.28 15.17 -3.06
C ASN A 93 -10.26 14.99 -4.20
N LEU A 94 -9.08 15.60 -4.02
CA LEU A 94 -7.95 15.44 -4.92
C LEU A 94 -7.14 14.20 -4.53
N CYS A 95 -6.89 13.34 -5.51
CA CYS A 95 -6.03 12.19 -5.37
C CYS A 95 -4.82 12.27 -6.30
N HIS A 96 -3.64 12.02 -5.75
CA HIS A 96 -2.43 11.77 -6.54
C HIS A 96 -2.12 10.28 -6.49
N ILE A 97 -1.83 9.73 -7.66
CA ILE A 97 -1.47 8.34 -7.86
C ILE A 97 -0.11 8.30 -8.51
N THR A 98 0.89 7.89 -7.74
CA THR A 98 2.27 7.83 -8.19
C THR A 98 2.71 6.38 -8.33
N GLU A 99 3.10 6.01 -9.55
CA GLU A 99 3.81 4.77 -9.82
C GLU A 99 5.32 5.03 -9.67
N CYS A 100 5.99 4.21 -8.87
CA CYS A 100 7.44 4.15 -8.79
C CYS A 100 7.91 2.84 -9.42
N PHE A 101 8.59 2.91 -10.56
CA PHE A 101 9.19 1.77 -11.23
C PHE A 101 10.67 1.65 -10.88
N VAL A 102 11.10 0.46 -10.46
CA VAL A 102 12.51 0.10 -10.23
C VAL A 102 13.06 -0.65 -11.46
N PRO A 103 13.85 0.01 -12.33
CA PRO A 103 14.29 -0.61 -13.58
C PRO A 103 15.16 -1.85 -13.40
N ASP A 104 15.91 -1.92 -12.30
CA ASP A 104 16.89 -2.98 -12.06
C ASP A 104 16.24 -4.31 -11.65
N TYR A 105 15.05 -4.26 -11.05
CA TYR A 105 14.31 -5.45 -10.59
C TYR A 105 13.04 -5.72 -11.39
N GLY A 106 12.52 -4.72 -12.10
CA GLY A 106 11.22 -4.81 -12.76
C GLY A 106 10.05 -4.58 -11.80
N ASP A 107 10.33 -4.14 -10.58
CA ASP A 107 9.34 -3.96 -9.51
C ASP A 107 8.60 -2.64 -9.66
N HIS A 108 7.30 -2.65 -9.37
CA HIS A 108 6.49 -1.45 -9.33
C HIS A 108 5.93 -1.23 -7.92
N TYR A 109 5.87 0.03 -7.51
CA TYR A 109 5.24 0.46 -6.27
C TYR A 109 4.19 1.50 -6.60
N ILE A 110 3.00 1.35 -6.05
CA ILE A 110 1.93 2.33 -6.20
C ILE A 110 1.79 3.07 -4.90
N HIS A 111 1.83 4.40 -4.99
CA HIS A 111 1.53 5.30 -3.89
C HIS A 111 0.30 6.14 -4.23
N LEU A 112 -0.59 6.31 -3.25
CA LEU A 112 -1.81 7.11 -3.39
C LEU A 112 -1.87 8.13 -2.26
N THR A 113 -1.96 9.42 -2.56
CA THR A 113 -2.40 10.43 -1.58
C THR A 113 -3.85 10.78 -1.85
N TYR A 114 -4.71 10.67 -0.85
CA TYR A 114 -6.09 11.16 -0.87
C TYR A 114 -6.19 12.33 0.11
N MET A 115 -6.36 13.54 -0.41
CA MET A 115 -6.46 14.76 0.39
C MET A 115 -7.92 14.98 0.79
N SER A 116 -8.21 14.90 2.09
CA SER A 116 -9.53 15.19 2.64
C SER A 116 -9.52 16.52 3.40
N THR A 117 -10.48 17.39 3.08
CA THR A 117 -10.74 18.62 3.86
C THR A 117 -11.69 18.39 5.02
N ASP A 118 -12.40 17.26 5.03
CA ASP A 118 -13.39 16.89 6.04
C ASP A 118 -12.93 15.66 6.83
N GLN A 119 -13.58 15.37 7.96
CA GLN A 119 -13.42 14.12 8.72
C GLN A 119 -14.04 12.92 7.99
N ASP A 120 -13.81 12.83 6.68
CA ASP A 120 -14.31 11.74 5.85
C ASP A 120 -13.76 10.40 6.38
N PRO A 121 -14.53 9.31 6.25
CA PRO A 121 -14.01 7.98 6.55
C PRO A 121 -12.82 7.67 5.63
N LEU A 122 -11.88 6.87 6.13
CA LEU A 122 -10.78 6.33 5.33
C LEU A 122 -11.31 5.76 4.00
N PRO A 123 -10.82 6.21 2.83
CA PRO A 123 -11.33 5.73 1.56
C PRO A 123 -10.99 4.25 1.36
N SER A 124 -11.89 3.53 0.68
CA SER A 124 -11.62 2.15 0.29
C SER A 124 -10.73 2.12 -0.95
N VAL A 125 -9.62 1.40 -0.90
CA VAL A 125 -8.65 1.29 -2.00
C VAL A 125 -8.44 -0.16 -2.40
N SER A 126 -8.46 -0.43 -3.70
CA SER A 126 -8.05 -1.70 -4.31
C SER A 126 -7.49 -1.46 -5.71
N ASP A 127 -6.98 -2.49 -6.38
CA ASP A 127 -6.46 -2.40 -7.73
C ASP A 127 -6.83 -3.61 -8.59
N SER A 128 -6.48 -3.55 -9.88
CA SER A 128 -6.69 -4.64 -10.84
C SER A 128 -5.75 -5.83 -10.63
N ALA A 129 -4.67 -5.68 -9.85
CA ALA A 129 -3.72 -6.75 -9.53
C ALA A 129 -4.02 -7.47 -8.19
N PHE A 130 -5.08 -7.06 -7.48
CA PHE A 130 -5.47 -7.60 -6.17
C PHE A 130 -4.36 -7.48 -5.11
N SER A 131 -3.64 -6.36 -5.16
CA SER A 131 -2.51 -6.08 -4.29
C SER A 131 -2.96 -5.78 -2.87
N THR A 132 -2.06 -6.02 -1.93
CA THR A 132 -2.25 -5.60 -0.54
C THR A 132 -1.86 -4.14 -0.40
N PHE A 133 -2.84 -3.29 -0.10
CA PHE A 133 -2.61 -1.91 0.26
C PHE A 133 -2.39 -1.77 1.75
N TYR A 134 -1.33 -1.06 2.09
CA TYR A 134 -1.04 -0.61 3.44
C TYR A 134 -1.31 0.89 3.51
N SER A 135 -1.81 1.37 4.64
CA SER A 135 -2.23 2.77 4.78
C SER A 135 -1.59 3.44 5.98
N TYR A 136 -1.43 4.76 5.88
CA TYR A 136 -1.10 5.63 6.99
C TYR A 136 -1.77 7.00 6.80
N GLU A 137 -1.82 7.77 7.87
CA GLU A 137 -2.48 9.07 7.89
C GLU A 137 -1.47 10.17 8.26
N ILE A 138 -1.59 11.31 7.57
CA ILE A 138 -0.91 12.55 7.91
C ILE A 138 -1.97 13.61 8.22
N GLU A 139 -1.95 14.18 9.42
CA GLU A 139 -2.84 15.26 9.83
C GLU A 139 -2.01 16.45 10.35
N ASN A 140 -2.36 17.67 9.93
CA ASN A 140 -1.70 18.90 10.42
C ASN A 140 -2.67 19.88 11.12
N GLY A 141 -3.81 19.38 11.60
CA GLY A 141 -4.86 20.16 12.26
C GLY A 141 -5.71 21.03 11.32
N VAL A 142 -5.36 21.11 10.03
CA VAL A 142 -6.11 21.83 8.98
C VAL A 142 -6.58 20.88 7.89
N ALA A 143 -5.76 19.90 7.52
CA ALA A 143 -6.08 18.91 6.52
C ALA A 143 -5.66 17.52 7.00
N ARG A 144 -6.38 16.51 6.48
CA ARG A 144 -6.05 15.10 6.66
C ARG A 144 -5.72 14.50 5.30
N MET A 145 -4.58 13.83 5.22
CA MET A 145 -4.15 13.10 4.05
C MET A 145 -4.09 11.62 4.38
N TYR A 146 -4.82 10.83 3.62
CA TYR A 146 -4.73 9.38 3.67
C TYR A 146 -3.74 8.92 2.60
N CYS A 147 -2.73 8.18 3.03
CA CYS A 147 -1.70 7.65 2.16
C CYS A 147 -1.84 6.13 2.07
N PHE A 148 -1.70 5.60 0.86
CA PHE A 148 -1.76 4.16 0.61
C PHE A 148 -0.57 3.72 -0.23
N PHE A 149 -0.07 2.52 0.04
CA PHE A 149 1.01 1.93 -0.72
C PHE A 149 0.80 0.46 -1.03
N ALA A 150 1.22 0.03 -2.21
CA ALA A 150 1.23 -1.36 -2.63
C ALA A 150 2.47 -1.68 -3.45
N TYR A 151 2.98 -2.91 -3.29
CA TYR A 151 4.00 -3.49 -4.16
C TYR A 151 3.30 -4.33 -5.24
N ILE A 152 3.68 -4.09 -6.50
CA ILE A 152 3.09 -4.69 -7.70
C ILE A 152 4.22 -5.42 -8.46
N PRO A 153 4.34 -6.75 -8.30
CA PRO A 153 5.40 -7.52 -8.98
C PRO A 153 5.16 -7.67 -10.49
N GLU A 154 3.90 -7.58 -10.94
CA GLU A 154 3.53 -7.67 -12.35
C GLU A 154 2.63 -6.49 -12.73
N PHE A 155 3.25 -5.40 -13.17
CA PHE A 155 2.51 -4.20 -13.61
C PHE A 155 2.04 -4.38 -15.05
N SER A 156 0.73 -4.36 -15.25
CA SER A 156 0.11 -4.53 -16.56
C SER A 156 -0.18 -3.18 -17.21
N GLU A 157 -0.09 -3.13 -18.55
CA GLU A 157 -0.68 -2.04 -19.32
C GLU A 157 -2.18 -1.93 -19.00
N GLY A 158 -2.63 -0.73 -18.59
CA GLY A 158 -4.00 -0.52 -18.12
C GLY A 158 -4.25 -0.90 -16.65
N TYR A 159 -3.21 -0.96 -15.82
CA TYR A 159 -3.33 -1.12 -14.37
C TYR A 159 -4.32 -0.10 -13.81
N THR A 160 -5.32 -0.55 -13.06
CA THR A 160 -6.41 0.31 -12.59
C THR A 160 -6.45 0.32 -11.08
N VAL A 161 -6.45 1.50 -10.48
CA VAL A 161 -6.71 1.72 -9.06
C VAL A 161 -8.19 2.06 -8.87
N TYR A 162 -8.81 1.51 -7.84
CA TYR A 162 -10.18 1.82 -7.44
C TYR A 162 -10.17 2.54 -6.09
N ILE A 163 -10.71 3.75 -6.04
CA ILE A 163 -10.83 4.57 -4.83
C ILE A 163 -12.30 4.86 -4.61
N ASN A 164 -12.88 4.39 -3.50
CA ASN A 164 -14.34 4.45 -3.26
C ASN A 164 -15.19 3.89 -4.42
N LYS A 165 -14.62 2.94 -5.19
CA LYS A 165 -15.16 2.32 -6.43
C LYS A 165 -14.97 3.14 -7.71
N ASP A 166 -14.46 4.36 -7.64
CA ASP A 166 -14.08 5.11 -8.83
C ASP A 166 -12.78 4.55 -9.41
N ALA A 167 -12.79 4.27 -10.71
CA ALA A 167 -11.69 3.63 -11.41
C ALA A 167 -10.75 4.67 -12.03
N VAL A 168 -9.45 4.55 -11.74
CA VAL A 168 -8.39 5.37 -12.31
C VAL A 168 -7.36 4.46 -12.99
N VAL A 169 -7.33 4.50 -14.31
CA VAL A 169 -6.36 3.75 -15.13
C VAL A 169 -5.00 4.43 -15.08
N ILE A 170 -3.94 3.70 -14.76
CA ILE A 170 -2.55 4.12 -14.79
C ILE A 170 -1.96 3.57 -16.10
N ASN A 171 -1.41 4.48 -16.92
CA ASN A 171 -0.84 4.19 -18.24
C ASN A 171 0.67 4.38 -18.22
#